data_AF-A0A7X7CX22-F1
#
_entry.id   AF-A0A7X7CX22-F1
#
_cell.length_a   1.000
_cell.length_b   1.000
_cell.length_c   1.000
_cell.angle_alpha   90.00
_cell.angle_beta   90.00
_cell.angle_gamma   90.00
#
_symmetry.space_group_name_H-M   'P 1'
#
loop_
_entity.id
_entity.type
_entity.pdbx_description
1 polymer ?
#
loop_
_entity_poly.entity_id
_entity_poly.type
_entity_poly.pdbx_seq_one_letter_code
_entity_poly.pdbx_strand_id
1 'polypeptide(L)'
;GVVLDTEGRSSAELQQAADSVRPGVVMYSEGMPVVKDMPGIVAARVHNALFLSPELNLNKLIRPDFAIFRVADVGEDVLHREISVAFFNGYGTELNMFRPGGRGEELRNDLKYLSQTTYILRRNSDAFTGGNWTPLVSSGADRLYVNSWNAGEKNIFTVLNMDHRGYSGPLFSPGDTAGKHLVSLFRHVELNPSVINNTLMVPVETPGWSQNFNGTRRESSIDCIALLPKLITAEIRGSKIYISSTLEGTLLIYRGEPGYDNKPLNINAPADTLLDSDALFGIAGEKIVIELVDNDGILLDERVVAPENKRPWLVSEPVRTAPAAEIPEGMVLIPSATTEYTLTATDEFVPYPASGTMITATPDSFLIDKYPVTNQEYLQFIRASGYVPTDTTNYLRHWEMGLPVTGQERYPVVWISLEDARAYARWAGKRLPTEVEWQLAAQGTDGREWPWGNEFHATKCNNGFGRPTPVDAFPKGESPYGVADLVGNVWQMTGDVYSNGAYYFNIIRGGSWYRPESSWWYVRGGPQPLTMTQMQLLVSPGYDRSATVGFRCVRDL
;
A
#
# COMPACT_ATOMS: atom_id res chain seq x y z
N GLY A 1 30.24 28.52 -23.88
CA GLY A 1 31.06 27.66 -24.74
C GLY A 1 31.05 28.19 -26.16
N VAL A 2 31.87 27.61 -27.03
CA VAL A 2 31.90 27.88 -28.47
C VAL A 2 31.51 26.59 -29.18
N VAL A 3 30.54 26.68 -30.09
CA VAL A 3 30.16 25.59 -30.98
C VAL A 3 31.06 25.64 -32.21
N LEU A 4 31.74 24.53 -32.49
CA LEU A 4 32.62 24.34 -33.62
C LEU A 4 31.83 23.66 -34.75
N ASP A 5 31.19 24.47 -35.58
CA ASP A 5 30.41 24.02 -36.73
C ASP A 5 31.31 23.24 -37.70
N THR A 6 30.87 22.03 -38.10
CA THR A 6 31.59 21.05 -38.95
C THR A 6 32.91 20.47 -38.43
N GLU A 7 33.48 20.98 -37.34
CA GLU A 7 34.79 20.57 -36.81
C GLU A 7 34.66 19.50 -35.73
N GLY A 8 35.57 18.53 -35.73
CA GLY A 8 35.64 17.42 -34.77
C GLY A 8 36.57 17.66 -33.58
N ARG A 9 37.32 18.77 -33.57
CA ARG A 9 38.37 19.08 -32.59
C ARG A 9 38.49 20.58 -32.34
N SER A 10 39.00 20.94 -31.16
CA SER A 10 39.53 22.28 -30.90
C SER A 10 41.06 22.23 -30.91
N SER A 11 41.72 23.17 -31.58
CA SER A 11 43.17 23.29 -31.53
C SER A 11 43.61 24.01 -30.23
N ALA A 12 44.86 23.79 -29.81
CA ALA A 12 45.41 24.45 -28.64
C ALA A 12 45.43 25.98 -28.81
N GLU A 13 45.70 26.46 -30.02
CA GLU A 13 45.71 27.88 -30.38
C GLU A 13 44.31 28.48 -30.24
N LEU A 14 43.27 27.77 -30.73
CA LEU A 14 41.88 28.23 -30.61
C LEU A 14 41.42 28.27 -29.16
N GLN A 15 41.76 27.24 -28.37
CA GLN A 15 41.48 27.21 -26.93
C GLN A 15 42.16 28.37 -26.20
N GLN A 16 43.45 28.59 -26.43
CA GLN A 16 44.21 29.70 -25.83
C GLN A 16 43.65 31.07 -26.24
N ALA A 17 43.25 31.24 -27.50
CA ALA A 17 42.62 32.46 -27.97
C ALA A 17 41.29 32.71 -27.23
N ALA A 18 40.45 31.70 -27.08
CA ALA A 18 39.19 31.82 -26.35
C ALA A 18 39.43 32.11 -24.85
N ASP A 19 40.38 31.41 -24.23
CA ASP A 19 40.72 31.59 -22.82
C ASP A 19 41.35 32.96 -22.54
N SER A 20 42.03 33.57 -23.52
CA SER A 20 42.55 34.93 -23.41
C SER A 20 41.45 36.00 -23.27
N VAL A 21 40.26 35.71 -23.81
CA VAL A 21 39.07 36.57 -23.68
C VAL A 21 38.28 36.22 -22.43
N ARG A 22 38.07 34.92 -22.18
CA ARG A 22 37.37 34.40 -21.00
C ARG A 22 37.93 33.03 -20.63
N PRO A 23 38.58 32.88 -19.47
CA PRO A 23 39.06 31.58 -19.01
C PRO A 23 37.93 30.55 -18.88
N GLY A 24 38.21 29.31 -19.28
CA GLY A 24 37.30 28.18 -19.14
C GLY A 24 36.23 28.12 -20.24
N VAL A 25 36.49 28.69 -21.42
CA VAL A 25 35.56 28.55 -22.55
C VAL A 25 35.54 27.10 -23.00
N VAL A 26 34.40 26.46 -22.78
CA VAL A 26 34.12 25.10 -23.25
C VAL A 26 33.97 25.08 -24.77
N MET A 27 34.75 24.23 -25.44
CA MET A 27 34.61 23.94 -26.86
C MET A 27 33.72 22.72 -27.06
N TYR A 28 32.79 22.86 -27.99
CA TYR A 28 31.77 21.87 -28.31
C TYR A 28 31.80 21.60 -29.81
N SER A 29 31.97 20.35 -30.20
CA SER A 29 32.14 19.92 -31.60
C SER A 29 30.79 19.59 -32.24
N GLU A 30 30.53 20.03 -33.47
CA GLU A 30 29.41 19.53 -34.28
C GLU A 30 29.81 18.35 -35.19
N GLY A 31 31.11 18.10 -35.35
CA GLY A 31 31.63 16.88 -35.97
C GLY A 31 31.59 15.69 -35.01
N MET A 32 31.68 14.47 -35.54
CA MET A 32 31.94 13.26 -34.73
C MET A 32 33.44 13.19 -34.38
N PRO A 33 33.84 13.42 -33.12
CA PRO A 33 35.24 13.36 -32.76
C PRO A 33 35.70 11.92 -32.69
N VAL A 34 36.86 11.64 -33.29
CA VAL A 34 37.61 10.42 -32.99
C VAL A 34 38.48 10.66 -31.76
N VAL A 35 38.96 9.59 -31.11
CA VAL A 35 39.71 9.68 -29.84
C VAL A 35 40.86 10.69 -29.87
N LYS A 36 41.60 10.78 -30.99
CA LYS A 36 42.70 11.74 -31.15
C LYS A 36 42.27 13.21 -31.13
N ASP A 37 41.01 13.50 -31.42
CA ASP A 37 40.44 14.84 -31.63
C ASP A 37 39.67 15.35 -30.38
N MET A 38 39.44 14.46 -29.40
CA MET A 38 38.77 14.77 -28.13
C MET A 38 39.54 15.65 -27.11
N PRO A 39 40.88 15.78 -27.09
CA PRO A 39 41.59 16.50 -26.02
C PRO A 39 41.15 17.96 -25.78
N GLY A 40 40.68 18.66 -26.82
CA GLY A 40 40.27 20.06 -26.75
C GLY A 40 38.78 20.31 -26.62
N ILE A 41 37.96 19.25 -26.50
CA ILE A 41 36.49 19.34 -26.42
C ILE A 41 35.97 18.49 -25.27
N VAL A 42 34.79 18.84 -24.74
CA VAL A 42 34.14 18.12 -23.61
C VAL A 42 32.77 17.56 -23.97
N ALA A 43 32.28 17.89 -25.17
CA ALA A 43 31.03 17.38 -25.71
C ALA A 43 31.04 17.51 -27.24
N ALA A 44 30.30 16.63 -27.91
CA ALA A 44 30.06 16.74 -29.34
C ALA A 44 28.62 16.41 -29.72
N ARG A 45 28.13 17.05 -30.77
CA ARG A 45 26.88 16.76 -31.45
C ARG A 45 27.20 15.95 -32.69
N VAL A 46 26.91 14.65 -32.68
CA VAL A 46 26.91 13.88 -33.93
C VAL A 46 25.59 14.15 -34.63
N HIS A 47 25.59 15.09 -35.57
CA HIS A 47 24.41 15.65 -36.21
C HIS A 47 23.63 14.59 -37.02
N ASN A 48 22.56 14.00 -36.46
CA ASN A 48 21.64 13.01 -37.08
C ASN A 48 22.27 11.86 -37.90
N ALA A 49 23.60 11.68 -37.86
CA ALA A 49 24.33 10.68 -38.61
C ALA A 49 24.22 9.29 -37.96
N LEU A 50 23.82 9.24 -36.69
CA LEU A 50 23.57 8.02 -35.93
C LEU A 50 22.06 7.81 -35.79
N PHE A 51 21.54 6.76 -36.45
CA PHE A 51 20.12 6.42 -36.36
C PHE A 51 19.74 5.81 -35.01
N LEU A 52 20.61 4.95 -34.46
CA LEU A 52 20.53 4.34 -33.13
C LEU A 52 21.86 4.54 -32.41
N SER A 53 21.80 5.02 -31.17
CA SER A 53 23.00 5.10 -30.33
C SER A 53 23.53 3.69 -30.00
N PRO A 54 24.84 3.47 -29.91
CA PRO A 54 25.37 2.18 -29.45
C PRO A 54 24.88 1.89 -28.03
N GLU A 55 24.58 0.63 -27.73
CA GLU A 55 24.13 0.19 -26.39
C GLU A 55 25.18 0.53 -25.32
N LEU A 56 26.44 0.31 -25.68
CA LEU A 56 27.62 0.62 -24.88
C LEU A 56 28.44 1.70 -25.57
N ASN A 57 28.67 2.79 -24.87
CA ASN A 57 29.48 3.88 -25.40
C ASN A 57 30.92 3.81 -24.90
N LEU A 58 31.83 3.32 -25.76
CA LEU A 58 33.25 3.24 -25.47
C LEU A 58 33.89 4.62 -25.23
N ASN A 59 33.31 5.71 -25.75
CA ASN A 59 33.86 7.04 -25.52
C ASN A 59 33.78 7.46 -24.04
N LYS A 60 32.74 7.06 -23.32
CA LYS A 60 32.64 7.29 -21.87
C LYS A 60 33.73 6.52 -21.11
N LEU A 61 34.15 5.34 -21.61
CA LEU A 61 35.26 4.59 -21.02
C LEU A 61 36.61 5.27 -21.24
N ILE A 62 36.78 5.95 -22.38
CA ILE A 62 38.03 6.61 -22.77
C ILE A 62 38.11 8.03 -22.18
N ARG A 63 37.00 8.76 -22.19
CA ARG A 63 36.82 10.13 -21.66
C ARG A 63 35.51 10.18 -20.85
N PRO A 64 35.55 9.84 -19.55
CA PRO A 64 34.37 9.82 -18.68
C PRO A 64 33.66 11.17 -18.54
N ASP A 65 34.38 12.26 -18.77
CA ASP A 65 33.88 13.64 -18.76
C ASP A 65 33.13 14.04 -20.05
N PHE A 66 33.15 13.20 -21.09
CA PHE A 66 32.53 13.51 -22.38
C PHE A 66 31.00 13.35 -22.33
N ALA A 67 30.27 14.46 -22.51
CA ALA A 67 28.87 14.53 -22.05
C ALA A 67 27.79 14.25 -23.11
N ILE A 68 27.99 14.67 -24.36
CA ILE A 68 26.96 14.61 -25.43
C ILE A 68 27.51 13.80 -26.58
N PHE A 69 26.67 12.93 -27.14
CA PHE A 69 27.05 12.05 -28.24
C PHE A 69 26.10 12.11 -29.43
N ARG A 70 24.81 12.39 -29.21
CA ARG A 70 23.79 12.37 -30.26
C ARG A 70 22.77 13.49 -30.05
N VAL A 71 22.18 13.94 -31.15
CA VAL A 71 20.96 14.77 -31.18
C VAL A 71 19.75 13.91 -31.55
N ALA A 72 18.61 14.19 -30.92
CA ALA A 72 17.31 13.65 -31.29
C ALA A 72 16.29 14.78 -31.50
N ASP A 73 15.56 14.73 -32.61
CA ASP A 73 14.53 15.72 -32.94
C ASP A 73 13.20 15.31 -32.30
N VAL A 74 12.79 15.99 -31.24
CA VAL A 74 11.66 15.57 -30.39
C VAL A 74 10.32 15.50 -31.14
N GLY A 75 10.16 16.31 -32.18
CA GLY A 75 8.94 16.31 -33.01
C GLY A 75 8.81 15.11 -33.95
N GLU A 76 9.88 14.36 -34.20
CA GLU A 76 9.93 13.28 -35.20
C GLU A 76 10.40 11.95 -34.62
N ASP A 77 11.40 12.00 -33.74
CA ASP A 77 12.09 10.83 -33.22
C ASP A 77 11.35 10.22 -32.02
N VAL A 78 11.18 8.90 -32.03
CA VAL A 78 10.91 8.12 -30.80
C VAL A 78 12.14 8.15 -29.90
N LEU A 79 11.95 8.49 -28.63
CA LEU A 79 13.03 8.77 -27.69
C LEU A 79 13.26 7.64 -26.67
N HIS A 80 12.31 6.72 -26.49
CA HIS A 80 12.35 5.66 -25.46
C HIS A 80 13.74 5.00 -25.30
N ARG A 81 14.27 4.42 -26.37
CA ARG A 81 15.60 3.78 -26.36
C ARG A 81 16.74 4.74 -26.02
N GLU A 82 16.67 5.97 -26.52
CA GLU A 82 17.70 6.98 -26.26
C GLU A 82 17.72 7.41 -24.80
N ILE A 83 16.55 7.51 -24.17
CA ILE A 83 16.42 7.77 -22.74
C ILE A 83 17.05 6.63 -21.93
N SER A 84 16.73 5.37 -22.26
CA SER A 84 17.30 4.19 -21.59
C SER A 84 18.82 4.13 -21.68
N VAL A 85 19.36 4.31 -22.89
CA VAL A 85 20.80 4.22 -23.15
C VAL A 85 21.55 5.39 -22.50
N ALA A 86 20.99 6.60 -22.58
CA ALA A 86 21.53 7.79 -21.92
C ALA A 86 21.59 7.61 -20.38
N PHE A 87 20.47 7.16 -19.79
CA PHE A 87 20.38 6.88 -18.37
C PHE A 87 21.39 5.81 -17.92
N PHE A 88 21.45 4.69 -18.64
CA PHE A 88 22.34 3.58 -18.30
C PHE A 88 23.83 3.97 -18.33
N ASN A 89 24.25 4.73 -19.34
CA ASN A 89 25.65 5.06 -19.54
C ASN A 89 26.08 6.37 -18.82
N GLY A 90 25.14 7.13 -18.25
CA GLY A 90 25.42 8.45 -17.68
C GLY A 90 25.97 9.45 -18.70
N TYR A 91 25.44 9.42 -19.94
CA TYR A 91 25.72 10.42 -20.99
C TYR A 91 24.40 10.97 -21.54
N GLY A 92 24.40 12.21 -22.03
CA GLY A 92 23.20 12.89 -22.51
C GLY A 92 22.94 12.73 -24.01
N THR A 93 21.67 12.64 -24.38
CA THR A 93 21.17 12.93 -25.72
C THR A 93 20.68 14.37 -25.75
N GLU A 94 21.14 15.16 -26.72
CA GLU A 94 20.65 16.51 -26.92
C GLU A 94 19.27 16.45 -27.57
N LEU A 95 18.27 17.04 -26.91
CA LEU A 95 16.89 17.06 -27.39
C LEU A 95 16.63 18.36 -28.14
N ASN A 96 16.39 18.25 -29.44
CA ASN A 96 16.10 19.39 -30.28
C ASN A 96 14.59 19.68 -30.29
N MET A 97 14.22 20.88 -29.86
CA MET A 97 12.84 21.32 -29.63
C MET A 97 12.27 22.22 -30.74
N PHE A 98 12.98 22.41 -31.86
CA PHE A 98 12.59 23.40 -32.89
C PHE A 98 11.23 23.15 -33.57
N ARG A 99 10.72 21.91 -33.60
CA ARG A 99 9.44 21.58 -34.25
C ARG A 99 8.33 21.34 -33.21
N PRO A 100 7.40 22.29 -33.00
CA PRO A 100 6.26 22.11 -32.12
C PRO A 100 5.19 21.25 -32.82
N GLY A 101 5.33 19.94 -32.76
CA GLY A 101 4.31 19.00 -33.23
C GLY A 101 4.75 17.54 -33.10
N GLY A 102 3.78 16.62 -33.08
CA GLY A 102 3.93 15.47 -33.99
C GLY A 102 3.92 14.04 -33.48
N ARG A 103 3.73 13.72 -32.19
CA ARG A 103 3.69 12.29 -31.77
C ARG A 103 2.59 11.89 -30.78
N GLY A 104 1.67 12.81 -30.45
CA GLY A 104 0.48 12.51 -29.65
C GLY A 104 0.80 11.82 -28.32
N GLU A 105 0.21 10.64 -28.10
CA GLU A 105 0.40 9.83 -26.89
C GLU A 105 1.84 9.29 -26.76
N GLU A 106 2.51 8.98 -27.87
CA GLU A 106 3.88 8.45 -27.81
C GLU A 106 4.88 9.47 -27.27
N LEU A 107 4.71 10.75 -27.62
CA LEU A 107 5.52 11.82 -27.00
C LEU A 107 5.28 11.90 -25.50
N ARG A 108 4.01 11.80 -25.06
CA ARG A 108 3.69 11.84 -23.64
C ARG A 108 4.30 10.67 -22.88
N ASN A 109 4.30 9.48 -23.47
CA ASN A 109 4.93 8.30 -22.88
C ASN A 109 6.45 8.46 -22.79
N ASP A 110 7.10 8.95 -23.85
CA ASP A 110 8.55 9.24 -23.83
C ASP A 110 8.89 10.33 -22.80
N LEU A 111 8.09 11.39 -22.68
CA LEU A 111 8.29 12.44 -21.69
C LEU A 111 8.06 11.95 -20.26
N LYS A 112 7.08 11.06 -20.03
CA LYS A 112 6.89 10.41 -18.74
C LYS A 112 8.11 9.55 -18.38
N TYR A 113 8.59 8.73 -19.32
CA TYR A 113 9.78 7.90 -19.14
C TYR A 113 11.05 8.74 -18.88
N LEU A 114 11.21 9.85 -19.61
CA LEU A 114 12.26 10.84 -19.37
C LEU A 114 12.12 11.50 -17.99
N SER A 115 10.91 11.84 -17.56
CA SER A 115 10.67 12.47 -16.26
C SER A 115 11.10 11.54 -15.11
N GLN A 116 10.82 10.25 -15.23
CA GLN A 116 11.18 9.24 -14.23
C GLN A 116 12.71 9.05 -14.16
N THR A 117 13.37 8.87 -15.29
CA THR A 117 14.84 8.72 -15.33
C THR A 117 15.56 9.98 -14.85
N THR A 118 15.10 11.16 -15.26
CA THR A 118 15.70 12.43 -14.82
C THR A 118 15.44 12.73 -13.34
N TYR A 119 14.30 12.31 -12.78
CA TYR A 119 14.07 12.38 -11.33
C TYR A 119 15.14 11.60 -10.57
N ILE A 120 15.38 10.34 -10.95
CA ILE A 120 16.40 9.48 -10.33
C ILE A 120 17.80 10.07 -10.47
N LEU A 121 18.15 10.58 -11.67
CA LEU A 121 19.45 11.21 -11.93
C LEU A 121 19.68 12.42 -11.03
N ARG A 122 18.67 13.28 -10.83
CA ARG A 122 18.79 14.49 -10.00
C ARG A 122 18.87 14.15 -8.50
N ARG A 123 18.08 13.18 -8.03
CA ARG A 123 18.14 12.69 -6.65
C ARG A 123 19.45 12.01 -6.30
N ASN A 124 20.22 11.57 -7.30
CA ASN A 124 21.49 10.88 -7.10
C ASN A 124 22.62 11.54 -7.87
N SER A 125 22.57 12.86 -8.03
CA SER A 125 23.58 13.58 -8.82
C SER A 125 24.98 13.47 -8.21
N ASP A 126 25.09 13.27 -6.90
CA ASP A 126 26.32 12.93 -6.20
C ASP A 126 27.02 11.67 -6.76
N ALA A 127 26.23 10.66 -7.15
CA ALA A 127 26.75 9.44 -7.78
C ALA A 127 27.02 9.63 -9.29
N PHE A 128 26.10 10.25 -10.02
CA PHE A 128 26.19 10.34 -11.49
C PHE A 128 27.15 11.42 -12.01
N THR A 129 27.46 12.43 -11.21
CA THR A 129 28.48 13.44 -11.55
C THR A 129 29.85 13.11 -10.98
N GLY A 130 29.94 12.11 -10.08
CA GLY A 130 31.18 11.61 -9.54
C GLY A 130 31.99 10.80 -10.56
N GLY A 131 33.31 10.73 -10.35
CA GLY A 131 34.20 9.90 -11.17
C GLY A 131 34.25 8.42 -10.76
N ASN A 132 33.60 8.04 -9.66
CA ASN A 132 33.71 6.72 -9.04
C ASN A 132 32.63 5.76 -9.57
N TRP A 133 32.83 5.27 -10.79
CA TRP A 133 31.92 4.34 -11.45
C TRP A 133 32.67 3.11 -11.98
N THR A 134 31.98 1.97 -12.00
CA THR A 134 32.47 0.72 -12.59
C THR A 134 31.54 0.30 -13.72
N PRO A 135 31.98 0.39 -15.00
CA PRO A 135 31.22 -0.10 -16.13
C PRO A 135 31.09 -1.60 -16.12
N LEU A 136 29.95 -2.10 -16.63
CA LEU A 136 29.78 -3.50 -17.02
C LEU A 136 30.15 -4.49 -15.91
N VAL A 137 29.57 -4.30 -14.72
CA VAL A 137 29.71 -5.29 -13.65
C VAL A 137 29.10 -6.62 -14.12
N SER A 138 29.68 -7.73 -13.65
CA SER A 138 29.30 -9.07 -14.10
C SER A 138 27.80 -9.32 -13.91
N SER A 139 27.10 -9.62 -14.99
CA SER A 139 25.69 -10.02 -15.01
C SER A 139 25.53 -11.51 -15.33
N GLY A 140 24.51 -12.14 -14.76
CA GLY A 140 24.20 -13.56 -14.94
C GLY A 140 23.29 -13.85 -16.14
N ALA A 141 22.99 -12.87 -16.99
CA ALA A 141 22.08 -13.01 -18.10
C ALA A 141 22.59 -12.28 -19.36
N ASP A 142 22.34 -12.88 -20.51
CA ASP A 142 22.71 -12.31 -21.81
C ASP A 142 21.87 -11.06 -22.13
N ARG A 143 22.49 -10.08 -22.80
CA ARG A 143 21.87 -8.81 -23.22
C ARG A 143 21.29 -7.97 -22.07
N LEU A 144 21.75 -8.23 -20.84
CA LEU A 144 21.50 -7.42 -19.67
C LEU A 144 22.82 -6.86 -19.15
N TYR A 145 22.91 -5.53 -19.10
CA TYR A 145 24.10 -4.81 -18.74
C TYR A 145 23.87 -4.05 -17.43
N VAL A 146 24.90 -3.97 -16.60
CA VAL A 146 24.84 -3.29 -15.30
C VAL A 146 26.06 -2.40 -15.13
N ASN A 147 25.87 -1.14 -14.74
CA ASN A 147 26.95 -0.25 -14.27
C ASN A 147 26.77 0.02 -12.78
N SER A 148 27.85 0.29 -12.07
CA SER A 148 27.88 0.62 -10.64
C SER A 148 28.42 2.04 -10.44
N TRP A 149 27.77 2.83 -9.58
CA TRP A 149 28.04 4.25 -9.35
C TRP A 149 28.11 4.50 -7.84
N ASN A 150 29.28 4.83 -7.32
CA ASN A 150 29.51 4.93 -5.88
C ASN A 150 29.56 6.39 -5.42
N ALA A 151 28.80 6.72 -4.37
CA ALA A 151 28.81 8.01 -3.69
C ALA A 151 28.75 7.82 -2.16
N GLY A 152 29.90 7.91 -1.51
CA GLY A 152 30.00 7.70 -0.05
C GLY A 152 29.49 6.31 0.36
N GLU A 153 28.47 6.26 1.21
CA GLU A 153 27.84 5.02 1.68
C GLU A 153 26.80 4.43 0.73
N LYS A 154 26.42 5.18 -0.31
CA LYS A 154 25.42 4.81 -1.31
C LYS A 154 26.11 4.22 -2.54
N ASN A 155 25.56 3.13 -3.06
CA ASN A 155 25.97 2.59 -4.36
C ASN A 155 24.74 2.41 -5.25
N ILE A 156 24.76 3.00 -6.45
CA ILE A 156 23.67 2.97 -7.42
C ILE A 156 24.07 2.07 -8.58
N PHE A 157 23.14 1.25 -9.06
CA PHE A 157 23.29 0.35 -10.18
C PHE A 157 22.28 0.70 -11.26
N THR A 158 22.76 1.10 -12.43
CA THR A 158 21.89 1.26 -13.59
C THR A 158 21.88 -0.05 -14.37
N VAL A 159 20.70 -0.57 -14.67
CA VAL A 159 20.50 -1.80 -15.43
C VAL A 159 19.88 -1.48 -16.78
N LEU A 160 20.44 -2.01 -17.86
CA LEU A 160 19.89 -1.92 -19.21
C LEU A 160 19.56 -3.32 -19.72
N ASN A 161 18.30 -3.53 -20.06
CA ASN A 161 17.81 -4.73 -20.73
C ASN A 161 17.67 -4.46 -22.22
N MET A 162 18.35 -5.27 -23.04
CA MET A 162 18.25 -5.28 -24.50
C MET A 162 17.61 -6.59 -25.03
N ASP A 163 16.96 -7.38 -24.16
CA ASP A 163 16.17 -8.54 -24.53
C ASP A 163 14.66 -8.26 -24.46
N HIS A 164 13.98 -8.43 -25.60
CA HIS A 164 12.54 -8.26 -25.76
C HIS A 164 11.68 -9.14 -24.84
N ARG A 165 12.22 -10.24 -24.33
CA ARG A 165 11.50 -11.12 -23.37
C ARG A 165 11.31 -10.45 -22.01
N GLY A 166 12.03 -9.36 -21.73
CA GLY A 166 12.15 -8.83 -20.39
C GLY A 166 13.03 -9.74 -19.53
N TYR A 167 13.12 -9.41 -18.24
CA TYR A 167 13.86 -10.21 -17.29
C TYR A 167 13.24 -10.07 -15.90
N SER A 168 13.16 -11.17 -15.17
CA SER A 168 12.74 -11.21 -13.77
C SER A 168 13.53 -12.30 -13.05
N GLY A 169 14.51 -11.91 -12.24
CA GLY A 169 15.34 -12.88 -11.55
C GLY A 169 16.65 -12.31 -10.98
N PRO A 170 17.48 -13.16 -10.37
CA PRO A 170 18.77 -12.77 -9.79
C PRO A 170 19.81 -12.45 -10.88
N LEU A 171 20.30 -11.21 -10.94
CA LEU A 171 21.15 -10.74 -12.06
C LEU A 171 22.62 -10.51 -11.71
N PHE A 172 22.93 -9.78 -10.64
CA PHE A 172 24.31 -9.36 -10.33
C PHE A 172 24.57 -9.35 -8.82
N SER A 173 25.84 -9.26 -8.42
CA SER A 173 26.23 -9.16 -7.01
C SER A 173 26.30 -7.69 -6.55
N PRO A 174 25.62 -7.31 -5.45
CA PRO A 174 25.62 -5.94 -4.94
C PRO A 174 26.91 -5.56 -4.20
N GLY A 175 27.79 -6.52 -3.92
CA GLY A 175 28.93 -6.33 -3.03
C GLY A 175 28.56 -6.48 -1.55
N ASP A 176 29.22 -5.70 -0.68
CA ASP A 176 28.97 -5.73 0.77
C ASP A 176 27.66 -5.03 1.12
N THR A 177 26.78 -5.73 1.82
CA THR A 177 25.44 -5.26 2.22
C THR A 177 25.31 -5.01 3.72
N ALA A 178 26.41 -5.09 4.48
CA ALA A 178 26.39 -4.87 5.92
C ALA A 178 25.83 -3.47 6.27
N GLY A 179 24.77 -3.43 7.09
CA GLY A 179 24.10 -2.18 7.48
C GLY A 179 23.30 -1.49 6.37
N LYS A 180 23.18 -2.13 5.19
CA LYS A 180 22.54 -1.57 4.00
C LYS A 180 21.34 -2.39 3.57
N HIS A 181 20.56 -1.85 2.65
CA HIS A 181 19.43 -2.53 2.02
C HIS A 181 19.29 -2.13 0.56
N LEU A 182 18.54 -2.91 -0.20
CA LEU A 182 18.43 -2.76 -1.64
C LEU A 182 17.03 -2.28 -2.01
N VAL A 183 16.96 -1.28 -2.89
CA VAL A 183 15.71 -0.70 -3.40
C VAL A 183 15.82 -0.54 -4.91
N SER A 184 14.80 -0.92 -5.67
CA SER A 184 14.67 -0.45 -7.05
C SER A 184 14.13 0.98 -7.01
N LEU A 185 14.96 1.97 -7.34
CA LEU A 185 14.58 3.37 -7.47
C LEU A 185 13.72 3.64 -8.72
N PHE A 186 13.73 2.72 -9.70
CA PHE A 186 12.87 2.85 -10.88
C PHE A 186 11.43 2.41 -10.57
N ARG A 187 11.28 1.29 -9.86
CA ARG A 187 9.97 0.75 -9.49
C ARG A 187 9.55 1.10 -8.06
N HIS A 188 10.39 1.76 -7.29
CA HIS A 188 10.19 2.04 -5.85
C HIS A 188 9.69 0.83 -5.08
N VAL A 189 10.52 -0.21 -5.00
CA VAL A 189 10.26 -1.44 -4.24
C VAL A 189 11.53 -1.92 -3.52
N GLU A 190 11.37 -2.40 -2.28
CA GLU A 190 12.47 -3.06 -1.56
C GLU A 190 12.77 -4.43 -2.18
N LEU A 191 14.06 -4.75 -2.30
CA LEU A 191 14.56 -5.95 -2.95
C LEU A 191 15.19 -6.89 -1.93
N ASN A 192 14.78 -8.15 -1.98
CA ASN A 192 15.34 -9.20 -1.14
C ASN A 192 16.35 -10.03 -1.96
N PRO A 193 17.66 -9.83 -1.76
CA PRO A 193 18.67 -10.61 -2.47
C PRO A 193 18.67 -12.07 -2.01
N SER A 194 19.10 -12.97 -2.90
CA SER A 194 19.18 -14.40 -2.62
C SER A 194 20.60 -14.93 -2.88
N VAL A 195 21.01 -15.94 -2.13
CA VAL A 195 22.33 -16.55 -2.30
C VAL A 195 22.26 -17.65 -3.36
N ILE A 196 23.08 -17.52 -4.40
CA ILE A 196 23.20 -18.49 -5.50
C ILE A 196 24.68 -18.79 -5.70
N ASN A 197 25.06 -20.06 -5.63
CA ASN A 197 26.46 -20.50 -5.76
C ASN A 197 27.41 -19.69 -4.84
N ASN A 198 27.04 -19.55 -3.57
CA ASN A 198 27.76 -18.78 -2.54
C ASN A 198 27.94 -17.28 -2.84
N THR A 199 27.22 -16.73 -3.82
CA THR A 199 27.23 -15.31 -4.16
C THR A 199 25.85 -14.72 -3.87
N LEU A 200 25.80 -13.59 -3.17
CA LEU A 200 24.56 -12.84 -2.98
C LEU A 200 24.17 -12.17 -4.30
N MET A 201 22.97 -12.43 -4.80
CA MET A 201 22.49 -11.95 -6.08
C MET A 201 21.24 -11.08 -5.91
N VAL A 202 21.24 -9.92 -6.57
CA VAL A 202 20.12 -8.97 -6.54
C VAL A 202 19.04 -9.40 -7.53
N PRO A 203 17.76 -9.48 -7.13
CA PRO A 203 16.66 -9.65 -8.06
C PRO A 203 16.43 -8.37 -8.87
N VAL A 204 16.34 -8.51 -10.18
CA VAL A 204 16.07 -7.43 -11.13
C VAL A 204 14.81 -7.77 -11.89
N GLU A 205 13.98 -6.76 -12.15
CA GLU A 205 12.80 -6.88 -12.98
C GLU A 205 12.79 -5.78 -14.04
N THR A 206 12.77 -6.17 -15.30
CA THR A 206 12.69 -5.26 -16.45
C THR A 206 11.63 -5.75 -17.42
N PRO A 207 10.72 -4.88 -17.89
CA PRO A 207 9.65 -5.30 -18.79
C PRO A 207 10.19 -5.69 -20.17
N GLY A 208 9.53 -6.67 -20.78
CA GLY A 208 9.74 -7.00 -22.19
C GLY A 208 8.98 -6.06 -23.14
N TRP A 209 9.16 -6.26 -24.44
CA TRP A 209 8.46 -5.53 -25.49
C TRP A 209 8.15 -6.43 -26.69
N SER A 210 7.30 -5.94 -27.60
CA SER A 210 6.97 -6.68 -28.82
C SER A 210 8.23 -6.90 -29.67
N GLN A 211 8.47 -8.13 -30.11
CA GLN A 211 9.63 -8.48 -30.94
C GLN A 211 9.75 -7.62 -32.20
N ASN A 212 8.65 -7.07 -32.72
CA ASN A 212 8.63 -6.16 -33.88
C ASN A 212 9.35 -4.82 -33.61
N PHE A 213 9.60 -4.47 -32.35
CA PHE A 213 10.34 -3.28 -31.97
C PHE A 213 11.86 -3.52 -31.88
N ASN A 214 12.33 -4.75 -32.04
CA ASN A 214 13.76 -5.06 -32.04
C ASN A 214 14.47 -4.32 -33.18
N GLY A 215 15.61 -3.70 -32.87
CA GLY A 215 16.36 -2.85 -33.80
C GLY A 215 15.68 -1.51 -34.10
N THR A 216 14.74 -1.07 -33.26
CA THR A 216 14.07 0.23 -33.40
C THR A 216 14.27 1.10 -32.15
N ARG A 217 13.87 2.37 -32.22
CA ARG A 217 13.95 3.30 -31.08
C ARG A 217 12.94 3.03 -29.95
N ARG A 218 12.11 1.98 -30.08
CA ARG A 218 11.15 1.51 -29.07
C ARG A 218 11.67 0.34 -28.23
N GLU A 219 12.79 -0.25 -28.60
CA GLU A 219 13.38 -1.33 -27.81
C GLU A 219 14.01 -0.77 -26.53
N SER A 220 14.38 -1.69 -25.63
CA SER A 220 14.99 -1.48 -24.32
C SER A 220 14.03 -1.26 -23.16
N SER A 221 14.50 -1.67 -22.00
CA SER A 221 13.93 -1.30 -20.71
C SER A 221 15.06 -1.21 -19.68
N ILE A 222 14.80 -0.56 -18.55
CA ILE A 222 15.79 -0.31 -17.51
C ILE A 222 15.25 -0.67 -16.14
N ASP A 223 16.17 -0.86 -15.19
CA ASP A 223 15.92 -0.72 -13.76
C ASP A 223 17.05 0.16 -13.19
N CYS A 224 16.82 0.75 -12.02
CA CYS A 224 17.83 1.47 -11.25
C CYS A 224 17.76 0.96 -9.83
N ILE A 225 18.84 0.39 -9.32
CA ILE A 225 18.86 -0.25 -8.01
C ILE A 225 19.84 0.49 -7.13
N ALA A 226 19.43 0.83 -5.92
CA ALA A 226 20.29 1.46 -4.93
C ALA A 226 20.57 0.49 -3.78
N LEU A 227 21.83 0.40 -3.40
CA LEU A 227 22.27 -0.13 -2.13
C LEU A 227 22.46 1.07 -1.18
N LEU A 228 21.52 1.22 -0.25
CA LEU A 228 21.41 2.39 0.62
C LEU A 228 21.74 2.02 2.07
N PRO A 229 22.30 2.94 2.87
CA PRO A 229 22.38 2.77 4.33
C PRO A 229 20.97 2.72 4.93
N LYS A 230 20.77 1.94 5.99
CA LYS A 230 19.49 1.91 6.74
C LYS A 230 19.42 3.11 7.69
N LEU A 231 18.89 4.24 7.23
CA LEU A 231 18.77 5.50 7.98
C LEU A 231 17.32 5.78 8.43
N ILE A 232 16.34 5.16 7.75
CA ILE A 232 14.92 5.29 8.05
C ILE A 232 14.36 3.93 8.46
N THR A 233 13.52 3.92 9.49
CA THR A 233 12.62 2.80 9.77
C THR A 233 11.17 3.23 9.56
N ALA A 234 10.39 2.33 8.99
CA ALA A 234 8.96 2.53 8.79
C ALA A 234 8.22 1.21 9.08
N GLU A 235 7.27 1.24 10.00
CA GLU A 235 6.51 0.06 10.44
C GLU A 235 5.02 0.39 10.50
N ILE A 236 4.18 -0.48 9.94
CA ILE A 236 2.73 -0.38 10.08
C ILE A 236 2.31 -1.11 11.36
N ARG A 237 1.56 -0.44 12.24
CA ARG A 237 0.84 -1.10 13.35
C ARG A 237 -0.59 -0.59 13.40
N GLY A 238 -1.55 -1.49 13.10
CA GLY A 238 -2.96 -1.12 12.97
C GLY A 238 -3.16 -0.12 11.82
N SER A 239 -3.84 1.00 12.11
CA SER A 239 -4.09 2.10 11.16
C SER A 239 -2.99 3.16 11.14
N LYS A 240 -1.80 2.86 11.69
CA LYS A 240 -0.73 3.84 11.84
C LYS A 240 0.58 3.37 11.24
N ILE A 241 1.33 4.32 10.70
CA ILE A 241 2.70 4.14 10.20
C ILE A 241 3.63 4.90 11.14
N TYR A 242 4.51 4.15 11.78
CA TYR A 242 5.56 4.66 12.65
C TYR A 242 6.80 4.87 11.80
N ILE A 243 7.26 6.11 11.68
CA ILE A 243 8.42 6.48 10.89
C ILE A 243 9.45 7.09 11.83
N SER A 244 10.67 6.56 11.79
CA SER A 244 11.80 7.16 12.48
C SER A 244 12.98 7.41 11.55
N SER A 245 13.68 8.51 11.76
CA SER A 245 14.92 8.86 11.07
C SER A 245 15.90 9.49 12.06
N THR A 246 17.17 9.10 11.95
CA THR A 246 18.24 9.50 12.88
C THR A 246 19.16 10.57 12.33
N LEU A 247 19.06 10.88 11.03
CA LEU A 247 19.95 11.81 10.33
C LEU A 247 19.21 13.11 9.98
N GLU A 248 19.94 14.23 9.98
CA GLU A 248 19.40 15.52 9.56
C GLU A 248 19.06 15.53 8.07
N GLY A 249 17.91 16.09 7.72
CA GLY A 249 17.43 16.16 6.34
C GLY A 249 15.92 16.43 6.27
N THR A 250 15.32 16.07 5.15
CA THR A 250 13.86 16.12 4.95
C THR A 250 13.35 14.73 4.57
N LEU A 251 12.36 14.23 5.30
CA LEU A 251 11.56 13.07 4.92
C LEU A 251 10.45 13.52 3.95
N LEU A 252 10.43 12.91 2.78
CA LEU A 252 9.43 13.11 1.74
C LEU A 252 8.57 11.85 1.64
N ILE A 253 7.29 11.98 1.95
CA ILE A 253 6.35 10.86 2.05
C ILE A 253 5.37 10.95 0.90
N TYR A 254 5.50 10.03 -0.05
CA TYR A 254 4.68 9.95 -1.25
C TYR A 254 3.62 8.86 -1.12
N ARG A 255 2.43 9.14 -1.62
CA ARG A 255 1.44 8.12 -1.97
C ARG A 255 1.75 7.63 -3.39
N GLY A 256 2.13 6.36 -3.54
CA GLY A 256 2.58 5.82 -4.82
C GLY A 256 4.03 6.20 -5.15
N GLU A 257 4.32 6.34 -6.44
CA GLU A 257 5.69 6.55 -6.94
C GLU A 257 6.12 8.02 -6.83
N PRO A 258 7.32 8.30 -6.26
CA PRO A 258 7.95 9.61 -6.33
C PRO A 258 8.09 10.14 -7.77
N GLY A 259 7.94 11.44 -7.93
CA GLY A 259 8.08 12.09 -9.23
C GLY A 259 7.61 13.54 -9.20
N TYR A 260 7.83 14.26 -10.30
CA TYR A 260 7.48 15.69 -10.36
C TYR A 260 5.98 15.98 -10.26
N ASP A 261 5.15 15.02 -10.66
CA ASP A 261 3.69 15.14 -10.63
C ASP A 261 3.08 14.65 -9.30
N ASN A 262 3.88 14.04 -8.42
CA ASN A 262 3.44 13.51 -7.13
C ASN A 262 4.03 14.33 -5.98
N LYS A 263 3.18 15.09 -5.27
CA LYS A 263 3.65 15.97 -4.20
C LYS A 263 3.72 15.22 -2.86
N PRO A 264 4.88 15.20 -2.18
CA PRO A 264 5.03 14.54 -0.90
C PRO A 264 4.50 15.37 0.27
N LEU A 265 4.22 14.70 1.38
CA LEU A 265 4.22 15.30 2.71
C LEU A 265 5.68 15.45 3.18
N ASN A 266 6.05 16.65 3.62
CA ASN A 266 7.41 16.96 4.05
C ASN A 266 7.50 17.01 5.57
N ILE A 267 8.49 16.32 6.14
CA ILE A 267 8.77 16.31 7.58
C ILE A 267 10.28 16.52 7.77
N ASN A 268 10.68 17.45 8.63
CA ASN A 268 12.10 17.66 8.93
C ASN A 268 12.63 16.50 9.80
N ALA A 269 13.80 15.96 9.45
CA ALA A 269 14.50 14.92 10.19
C ALA A 269 15.69 15.51 10.99
N PRO A 270 16.12 14.90 12.10
CA PRO A 270 15.64 13.64 12.68
C PRO A 270 14.22 13.76 13.23
N ALA A 271 13.44 12.68 13.09
CA ALA A 271 12.04 12.66 13.47
C ALA A 271 11.65 11.27 13.98
N ASP A 272 10.71 11.26 14.92
CA ASP A 272 9.88 10.11 15.26
C ASP A 272 8.44 10.58 15.07
N THR A 273 7.72 10.00 14.12
CA THR A 273 6.39 10.48 13.73
C THR A 273 5.44 9.34 13.47
N LEU A 274 4.20 9.56 13.92
CA LEU A 274 3.06 8.69 13.70
C LEU A 274 2.17 9.29 12.62
N LEU A 275 1.95 8.55 11.53
CA LEU A 275 1.03 8.96 10.48
C LEU A 275 -0.13 7.99 10.37
N ASP A 276 -1.26 8.50 9.89
CA ASP A 276 -2.45 7.69 9.64
C ASP A 276 -2.30 6.95 8.30
N SER A 277 -2.36 5.62 8.34
CA SER A 277 -2.16 4.79 7.16
C SER A 277 -3.28 4.98 6.16
N ASP A 278 -4.52 5.15 6.59
CA ASP A 278 -5.68 5.26 5.71
C ASP A 278 -5.68 6.59 4.96
N ALA A 279 -5.29 7.65 5.66
CA ALA A 279 -5.07 8.96 5.04
C ALA A 279 -3.94 8.93 4.00
N LEU A 280 -3.00 7.99 4.08
CA LEU A 280 -1.85 7.91 3.18
C LEU A 280 -2.00 6.88 2.06
N PHE A 281 -2.59 5.72 2.30
CA PHE A 281 -2.80 4.65 1.31
C PHE A 281 -3.91 4.98 0.29
N GLY A 282 -4.90 5.79 0.67
CA GLY A 282 -6.05 6.08 -0.17
C GLY A 282 -6.92 4.85 -0.47
N ILE A 283 -7.85 4.97 -1.42
CA ILE A 283 -8.88 3.96 -1.76
C ILE A 283 -8.32 2.81 -2.63
N ALA A 284 -7.02 2.79 -2.91
CA ALA A 284 -6.42 1.75 -3.76
C ALA A 284 -5.31 0.96 -3.04
N GLY A 285 -4.98 1.31 -1.80
CA GLY A 285 -3.89 0.67 -1.08
C GLY A 285 -2.54 0.85 -1.78
N GLU A 286 -2.30 2.01 -2.40
CA GLU A 286 -1.05 2.29 -3.13
C GLU A 286 0.13 2.28 -2.17
N LYS A 287 1.27 1.65 -2.52
CA LYS A 287 2.48 1.71 -1.69
C LYS A 287 2.82 3.15 -1.29
N ILE A 288 3.40 3.31 -0.11
CA ILE A 288 3.93 4.57 0.39
C ILE A 288 5.44 4.51 0.25
N VAL A 289 6.02 5.55 -0.38
CA VAL A 289 7.47 5.67 -0.54
C VAL A 289 7.94 6.82 0.32
N ILE A 290 8.95 6.55 1.15
CA ILE A 290 9.51 7.47 2.12
C ILE A 290 10.97 7.71 1.74
N GLU A 291 11.28 8.87 1.18
CA GLU A 291 12.65 9.28 0.85
C GLU A 291 13.21 10.18 1.97
N LEU A 292 14.42 9.91 2.46
CA LEU A 292 15.20 10.87 3.23
C LEU A 292 16.17 11.57 2.30
N VAL A 293 16.11 12.90 2.27
CA VAL A 293 16.97 13.73 1.43
C VAL A 293 17.75 14.76 2.25
N ASP A 294 18.93 15.13 1.78
CA ASP A 294 19.69 16.25 2.37
C ASP A 294 19.13 17.63 1.94
N ASN A 295 19.83 18.70 2.33
CA ASN A 295 19.44 20.08 2.03
C ASN A 295 19.50 20.42 0.53
N ASP A 296 20.29 19.69 -0.27
CA ASP A 296 20.38 19.85 -1.72
C ASP A 296 19.39 18.94 -2.47
N GLY A 297 18.63 18.12 -1.74
CA GLY A 297 17.64 17.21 -2.28
C GLY A 297 18.21 15.88 -2.75
N ILE A 298 19.45 15.54 -2.37
CA ILE A 298 20.11 14.26 -2.66
C ILE A 298 19.51 13.16 -1.79
N LEU A 299 19.19 12.02 -2.40
CA LEU A 299 18.67 10.84 -1.73
C LEU A 299 19.74 10.19 -0.84
N LEU A 300 19.42 10.05 0.44
CA LEU A 300 20.25 9.40 1.45
C LEU A 300 19.75 7.98 1.76
N ASP A 301 18.42 7.80 1.82
CA ASP A 301 17.76 6.51 2.05
C ASP A 301 16.32 6.54 1.50
N GLU A 302 15.76 5.38 1.15
CA GLU A 302 14.38 5.21 0.67
C GLU A 302 13.77 3.97 1.33
N ARG A 303 12.59 4.09 1.94
CA ARG A 303 11.79 2.95 2.43
C ARG A 303 10.49 2.85 1.68
N VAL A 304 10.05 1.63 1.42
CA VAL A 304 8.78 1.37 0.73
C VAL A 304 7.87 0.56 1.65
N VAL A 305 6.76 1.18 2.02
CA VAL A 305 5.74 0.58 2.88
C VAL A 305 4.52 0.28 2.02
N ALA A 306 4.24 -1.00 1.78
CA ALA A 306 3.03 -1.42 1.10
C ALA A 306 2.06 -2.06 2.11
N PRO A 307 0.74 -1.97 1.91
CA PRO A 307 -0.18 -2.81 2.65
C PRO A 307 0.15 -4.28 2.35
N GLU A 308 0.01 -5.16 3.34
CA GLU A 308 0.20 -6.59 3.09
C GLU A 308 -0.76 -7.04 1.99
N ASN A 309 -0.20 -7.50 0.86
CA ASN A 309 -0.99 -7.93 -0.30
C ASN A 309 -2.10 -8.89 0.16
N LYS A 310 -3.35 -8.50 -0.11
CA LYS A 310 -4.58 -9.26 0.14
C LYS A 310 -4.96 -9.45 1.61
N ARG A 311 -4.33 -8.81 2.60
CA ARG A 311 -4.79 -8.90 4.00
C ARG A 311 -5.42 -7.59 4.45
N PRO A 312 -6.73 -7.59 4.78
CA PRO A 312 -7.38 -6.43 5.37
C PRO A 312 -6.66 -5.97 6.66
N TRP A 313 -6.68 -4.67 6.96
CA TRP A 313 -6.20 -4.12 8.23
C TRP A 313 -7.33 -3.46 9.00
N LEU A 314 -7.24 -3.49 10.33
CA LEU A 314 -8.22 -2.85 11.21
C LEU A 314 -8.06 -1.33 11.11
N VAL A 315 -9.13 -0.65 10.70
CA VAL A 315 -9.17 0.81 10.54
C VAL A 315 -9.94 1.52 11.66
N SER A 316 -10.76 0.77 12.41
CA SER A 316 -11.47 1.31 13.56
C SER A 316 -10.66 1.18 14.86
N GLU A 317 -10.80 2.18 15.72
CA GLU A 317 -10.40 2.08 17.12
C GLU A 317 -11.64 2.09 18.03
N PRO A 318 -11.66 1.31 19.14
CA PRO A 318 -12.76 1.34 20.10
C PRO A 318 -12.84 2.71 20.79
N VAL A 319 -13.92 3.46 20.54
CA VAL A 319 -14.19 4.71 21.25
C VAL A 319 -14.65 4.38 22.66
N ARG A 320 -13.78 4.56 23.66
CA ARG A 320 -14.07 4.28 25.06
C ARG A 320 -15.25 5.14 25.57
N THR A 321 -16.13 4.49 26.30
CA THR A 321 -17.28 5.07 26.98
C THR A 321 -16.89 5.59 28.36
N ALA A 322 -17.74 6.42 28.96
CA ALA A 322 -17.56 6.80 30.35
C ALA A 322 -17.73 5.56 31.26
N PRO A 323 -16.78 5.31 32.18
CA PRO A 323 -16.83 4.21 33.14
C PRO A 323 -18.21 4.07 33.81
N ALA A 324 -18.70 2.84 33.92
CA ALA A 324 -19.91 2.56 34.67
C ALA A 324 -19.61 2.53 36.18
N ALA A 325 -20.24 3.41 36.96
CA ALA A 325 -20.11 3.40 38.42
C ALA A 325 -20.80 2.18 39.08
N GLU A 326 -21.84 1.67 38.45
CA GLU A 326 -22.61 0.48 38.85
C GLU A 326 -22.98 -0.33 37.61
N ILE A 327 -23.29 -1.62 37.77
CA ILE A 327 -23.73 -2.48 36.66
C ILE A 327 -25.17 -2.10 36.31
N PRO A 328 -25.45 -1.53 35.11
CA PRO A 328 -26.79 -1.16 34.71
C PRO A 328 -27.71 -2.37 34.58
N GLU A 329 -29.00 -2.18 34.82
CA GLU A 329 -30.01 -3.22 34.57
C GLU A 329 -29.92 -3.70 33.11
N GLY A 330 -29.90 -5.03 32.93
CA GLY A 330 -29.79 -5.64 31.59
C GLY A 330 -28.36 -5.81 31.06
N MET A 331 -27.33 -5.39 31.79
CA MET A 331 -25.93 -5.67 31.46
C MET A 331 -25.30 -6.73 32.36
N VAL A 332 -24.25 -7.39 31.85
CA VAL A 332 -23.49 -8.45 32.50
C VAL A 332 -22.02 -8.06 32.58
N LEU A 333 -21.39 -8.29 33.73
CA LEU A 333 -19.96 -8.08 33.92
C LEU A 333 -19.15 -9.20 33.29
N ILE A 334 -18.23 -8.85 32.40
CA ILE A 334 -17.20 -9.74 31.86
C ILE A 334 -15.86 -9.36 32.50
N PRO A 335 -15.27 -10.24 33.34
CA PRO A 335 -13.98 -9.97 33.94
C PRO A 335 -12.87 -10.06 32.89
N SER A 336 -11.85 -9.21 33.04
CA SER A 336 -10.64 -9.28 32.24
C SER A 336 -10.02 -10.68 32.34
N ALA A 337 -9.80 -11.28 31.18
CA ALA A 337 -9.21 -12.61 31.07
C ALA A 337 -8.49 -12.76 29.73
N THR A 338 -7.42 -13.54 29.72
CA THR A 338 -6.77 -13.95 28.47
C THR A 338 -7.64 -15.00 27.78
N THR A 339 -8.04 -14.72 26.55
CA THR A 339 -8.76 -15.65 25.68
C THR A 339 -7.85 -16.08 24.52
N GLU A 340 -7.94 -17.36 24.18
CA GLU A 340 -7.20 -17.99 23.09
C GLU A 340 -8.18 -18.71 22.19
N TYR A 341 -8.25 -18.32 20.93
CA TYR A 341 -9.20 -18.90 19.98
C TYR A 341 -8.68 -18.84 18.55
N THR A 342 -9.13 -19.78 17.72
CA THR A 342 -8.86 -19.79 16.28
C THR A 342 -10.14 -19.50 15.53
N LEU A 343 -10.09 -18.54 14.62
CA LEU A 343 -11.23 -18.19 13.79
C LEU A 343 -11.19 -18.90 12.44
N THR A 344 -12.37 -19.26 11.95
CA THR A 344 -12.59 -19.72 10.58
C THR A 344 -13.48 -18.71 9.88
N ALA A 345 -13.01 -18.20 8.73
CA ALA A 345 -13.79 -17.41 7.80
C ALA A 345 -13.94 -18.20 6.49
N THR A 346 -15.15 -18.30 5.95
CA THR A 346 -15.42 -19.07 4.72
C THR A 346 -15.38 -18.25 3.43
N ASP A 347 -15.13 -16.94 3.53
CA ASP A 347 -15.08 -16.05 2.36
C ASP A 347 -13.73 -16.21 1.61
N GLU A 348 -13.74 -16.93 0.49
CA GLU A 348 -12.54 -17.15 -0.33
C GLU A 348 -12.11 -15.90 -1.13
N PHE A 349 -13.03 -14.96 -1.38
CA PHE A 349 -12.76 -13.78 -2.22
C PHE A 349 -12.08 -12.64 -1.46
N VAL A 350 -12.44 -12.43 -0.20
CA VAL A 350 -11.78 -11.49 0.72
C VAL A 350 -11.28 -12.29 1.91
N PRO A 351 -9.97 -12.61 2.01
CA PRO A 351 -9.48 -13.42 3.11
C PRO A 351 -9.51 -12.61 4.41
N TYR A 352 -10.02 -13.21 5.49
CA TYR A 352 -10.01 -12.58 6.80
C TYR A 352 -8.58 -12.62 7.40
N PRO A 353 -8.04 -11.51 7.94
CA PRO A 353 -6.63 -11.44 8.37
C PRO A 353 -6.25 -12.48 9.41
N ALA A 354 -7.19 -12.82 10.29
CA ALA A 354 -6.94 -13.76 11.39
C ALA A 354 -7.51 -15.17 11.15
N SER A 355 -8.02 -15.47 9.94
CA SER A 355 -8.50 -16.82 9.62
C SER A 355 -7.36 -17.84 9.73
N GLY A 356 -7.59 -18.94 10.44
CA GLY A 356 -6.61 -20.00 10.64
C GLY A 356 -5.41 -19.62 11.52
N THR A 357 -5.43 -18.45 12.16
CA THR A 357 -4.38 -18.00 13.08
C THR A 357 -4.92 -18.05 14.51
N MET A 358 -4.09 -18.46 15.46
CA MET A 358 -4.45 -18.41 16.88
C MET A 358 -4.39 -16.96 17.36
N ILE A 359 -5.51 -16.46 17.88
CA ILE A 359 -5.62 -15.13 18.46
C ILE A 359 -5.49 -15.27 19.97
N THR A 360 -4.53 -14.58 20.56
CA THR A 360 -4.37 -14.44 22.02
C THR A 360 -4.57 -12.97 22.38
N ALA A 361 -5.58 -12.68 23.22
CA ALA A 361 -5.87 -11.32 23.64
C ALA A 361 -6.36 -11.26 25.09
N THR A 362 -6.08 -10.15 25.77
CA THR A 362 -6.48 -9.89 27.15
C THR A 362 -7.22 -8.55 27.22
N PRO A 363 -8.52 -8.50 26.85
CA PRO A 363 -9.31 -7.27 26.99
C PRO A 363 -9.46 -6.89 28.48
N ASP A 364 -9.64 -5.59 28.74
CA ASP A 364 -9.99 -5.08 30.08
C ASP A 364 -11.33 -5.66 30.55
N SER A 365 -11.70 -5.44 31.81
CA SER A 365 -13.07 -5.79 32.26
C SER A 365 -14.07 -4.83 31.62
N PHE A 366 -15.22 -5.34 31.18
CA PHE A 366 -16.27 -4.53 30.56
C PHE A 366 -17.65 -5.07 30.90
N LEU A 367 -18.67 -4.25 30.68
CA LEU A 367 -20.07 -4.64 30.75
C LEU A 367 -20.61 -4.89 29.35
N ILE A 368 -21.40 -5.95 29.16
CA ILE A 368 -22.06 -6.25 27.89
C ILE A 368 -23.57 -6.41 28.08
N ASP A 369 -24.36 -5.97 27.11
CA ASP A 369 -25.80 -6.22 27.13
C ASP A 369 -26.09 -7.72 27.18
N LYS A 370 -26.96 -8.12 28.13
CA LYS A 370 -27.38 -9.51 28.29
C LYS A 370 -28.04 -10.04 27.01
N TYR A 371 -28.82 -9.19 26.35
CA TYR A 371 -29.61 -9.49 25.16
C TYR A 371 -29.21 -8.57 23.99
N PRO A 372 -29.44 -8.96 22.72
CA PRO A 372 -29.42 -8.00 21.61
C PRO A 372 -30.40 -6.85 21.85
N VAL A 373 -30.10 -5.67 21.30
CA VAL A 373 -30.97 -4.49 21.43
C VAL A 373 -32.34 -4.81 20.84
N THR A 374 -33.39 -4.53 21.60
CA THR A 374 -34.77 -4.84 21.24
C THR A 374 -35.45 -3.71 20.47
N ASN A 375 -36.53 -4.02 19.76
CA ASN A 375 -37.36 -3.00 19.11
C ASN A 375 -37.89 -1.95 20.10
N GLN A 376 -38.23 -2.35 21.34
CA GLN A 376 -38.70 -1.43 22.37
C GLN A 376 -37.63 -0.43 22.81
N GLU A 377 -36.41 -0.90 23.06
CA GLU A 377 -35.29 -0.04 23.43
C GLU A 377 -34.92 0.91 22.28
N TYR A 378 -34.90 0.39 21.05
CA TYR A 378 -34.63 1.21 19.87
C TYR A 378 -35.73 2.26 19.62
N LEU A 379 -37.00 1.94 19.90
CA LEU A 379 -38.09 2.92 19.84
C LEU A 379 -37.92 4.04 20.89
N GLN A 380 -37.43 3.73 22.09
CA GLN A 380 -37.11 4.75 23.09
C GLN A 380 -36.00 5.68 22.60
N PHE A 381 -34.96 5.12 21.97
CA PHE A 381 -33.90 5.90 21.33
C PHE A 381 -34.45 6.89 20.31
N ILE A 382 -35.26 6.44 19.35
CA ILE A 382 -35.83 7.31 18.31
C ILE A 382 -36.68 8.41 18.95
N ARG A 383 -37.55 8.07 19.90
CA ARG A 383 -38.44 9.04 20.57
C ARG A 383 -37.68 10.08 21.37
N ALA A 384 -36.60 9.69 22.05
CA ALA A 384 -35.83 10.58 22.91
C ALA A 384 -34.84 11.47 22.14
N SER A 385 -34.23 10.93 21.08
CA SER A 385 -33.20 11.63 20.31
C SER A 385 -33.71 12.36 19.07
N GLY A 386 -34.87 11.96 18.54
CA GLY A 386 -35.35 12.41 17.23
C GLY A 386 -34.50 11.88 16.07
N TYR A 387 -33.76 10.79 16.27
CA TYR A 387 -32.83 10.25 15.28
C TYR A 387 -33.53 9.88 13.97
N VAL A 388 -32.96 10.40 12.87
CA VAL A 388 -33.30 10.02 11.50
C VAL A 388 -31.98 9.85 10.74
N PRO A 389 -31.72 8.68 10.12
CA PRO A 389 -30.51 8.48 9.36
C PRO A 389 -30.51 9.31 8.07
N THR A 390 -29.31 9.68 7.60
CA THR A 390 -29.13 10.44 6.36
C THR A 390 -29.70 9.71 5.14
N ASP A 391 -29.52 8.40 5.07
CA ASP A 391 -30.16 7.51 4.10
C ASP A 391 -31.21 6.67 4.82
N THR A 392 -32.47 6.77 4.38
CA THR A 392 -33.62 6.03 4.96
C THR A 392 -33.95 4.74 4.21
N THR A 393 -33.21 4.40 3.16
CA THR A 393 -33.45 3.20 2.34
C THR A 393 -33.37 1.95 3.22
N ASN A 394 -34.42 1.11 3.20
CA ASN A 394 -34.55 -0.09 4.03
C ASN A 394 -34.45 0.14 5.56
N TYR A 395 -34.44 1.38 6.06
CA TYR A 395 -34.35 1.66 7.50
C TYR A 395 -35.60 1.15 8.22
N LEU A 396 -35.40 0.27 9.21
CA LEU A 396 -36.48 -0.34 10.01
C LEU A 396 -37.61 -0.88 9.13
N ARG A 397 -37.26 -1.51 8.00
CA ARG A 397 -38.24 -1.96 6.99
C ARG A 397 -39.30 -2.92 7.55
N HIS A 398 -39.02 -3.60 8.65
CA HIS A 398 -39.95 -4.51 9.33
C HIS A 398 -40.96 -3.79 10.25
N TRP A 399 -40.80 -2.48 10.48
CA TRP A 399 -41.74 -1.70 11.28
C TRP A 399 -42.92 -1.23 10.44
N GLU A 400 -44.09 -1.16 11.07
CA GLU A 400 -45.34 -0.72 10.43
C GLU A 400 -45.66 0.70 10.90
N MET A 401 -45.84 1.62 9.94
CA MET A 401 -46.10 3.04 10.21
C MET A 401 -45.09 3.68 11.18
N GLY A 402 -43.82 3.25 11.15
CA GLY A 402 -42.76 3.76 12.02
C GLY A 402 -42.82 3.25 13.46
N LEU A 403 -43.57 2.18 13.73
CA LEU A 403 -43.63 1.53 15.05
C LEU A 403 -43.27 0.03 14.94
N PRO A 404 -42.69 -0.55 16.02
CA PRO A 404 -42.57 -2.00 16.13
C PRO A 404 -43.92 -2.68 15.93
N VAL A 405 -43.93 -3.80 15.22
CA VAL A 405 -45.13 -4.63 15.09
C VAL A 405 -45.59 -5.09 16.48
N THR A 406 -46.88 -4.97 16.77
CA THR A 406 -47.48 -5.34 18.06
C THR A 406 -47.09 -6.77 18.46
N GLY A 407 -46.58 -6.95 19.68
CA GLY A 407 -46.10 -8.24 20.18
C GLY A 407 -44.64 -8.56 19.82
N GLN A 408 -43.95 -7.67 19.10
CA GLN A 408 -42.53 -7.79 18.76
C GLN A 408 -41.63 -6.80 19.51
N GLU A 409 -42.09 -6.25 20.62
CA GLU A 409 -41.38 -5.27 21.43
C GLU A 409 -40.03 -5.82 21.93
N ARG A 410 -40.01 -7.11 22.31
CA ARG A 410 -38.82 -7.82 22.83
C ARG A 410 -38.04 -8.57 21.76
N TYR A 411 -38.34 -8.38 20.49
CA TYR A 411 -37.58 -8.97 19.40
C TYR A 411 -36.34 -8.10 19.10
N PRO A 412 -35.23 -8.70 18.61
CA PRO A 412 -34.05 -7.93 18.24
C PRO A 412 -34.40 -6.92 17.14
N VAL A 413 -33.87 -5.70 17.26
CA VAL A 413 -33.95 -4.72 16.19
C VAL A 413 -33.02 -5.14 15.04
N VAL A 414 -33.54 -5.07 13.82
CA VAL A 414 -32.87 -5.41 12.57
C VAL A 414 -33.16 -4.31 11.54
N TRP A 415 -32.68 -4.43 10.30
CA TRP A 415 -32.82 -3.39 9.27
C TRP A 415 -32.19 -2.04 9.69
N ILE A 416 -31.05 -2.12 10.36
CA ILE A 416 -30.23 -1.00 10.78
C ILE A 416 -28.82 -1.13 10.19
N SER A 417 -28.17 0.00 9.91
CA SER A 417 -26.77 0.06 9.47
C SER A 417 -25.80 0.08 10.66
N LEU A 418 -24.50 -0.03 10.38
CA LEU A 418 -23.47 0.12 11.41
C LEU A 418 -23.52 1.52 12.03
N GLU A 419 -23.80 2.55 11.24
CA GLU A 419 -23.96 3.94 11.69
C GLU A 419 -25.17 4.09 12.61
N ASP A 420 -26.28 3.43 12.29
CA ASP A 420 -27.50 3.39 13.12
C ASP A 420 -27.23 2.73 14.49
N ALA A 421 -26.48 1.61 14.48
CA ALA A 421 -26.07 0.91 15.70
C ALA A 421 -25.14 1.78 16.57
N ARG A 422 -24.17 2.47 15.94
CA ARG A 422 -23.26 3.41 16.61
C ARG A 422 -23.99 4.63 17.16
N ALA A 423 -25.01 5.13 16.47
CA ALA A 423 -25.83 6.25 16.93
C ALA A 423 -26.62 5.86 18.19
N TYR A 424 -27.28 4.69 18.18
CA TYR A 424 -27.96 4.15 19.35
C TYR A 424 -26.99 3.94 20.52
N ALA A 425 -25.85 3.29 20.27
CA ALA A 425 -24.87 2.99 21.32
C ALA A 425 -24.39 4.28 22.00
N ARG A 426 -24.04 5.31 21.22
CA ARG A 426 -23.65 6.62 21.76
C ARG A 426 -24.75 7.27 22.60
N TRP A 427 -25.99 7.26 22.12
CA TRP A 427 -27.13 7.78 22.87
C TRP A 427 -27.33 7.04 24.21
N ALA A 428 -27.16 5.72 24.21
CA ALA A 428 -27.28 4.89 25.41
C ALA A 428 -26.08 5.00 26.37
N GLY A 429 -25.05 5.80 26.04
CA GLY A 429 -23.80 5.87 26.80
C GLY A 429 -22.96 4.59 26.72
N LYS A 430 -23.09 3.86 25.62
CA LYS A 430 -22.46 2.57 25.34
C LYS A 430 -21.64 2.66 24.03
N ARG A 431 -21.04 1.55 23.62
CA ARG A 431 -20.39 1.36 22.31
C ARG A 431 -20.67 -0.04 21.77
N LEU A 432 -20.28 -0.31 20.52
CA LEU A 432 -20.29 -1.68 20.00
C LEU A 432 -19.12 -2.48 20.60
N PRO A 433 -19.28 -3.79 20.82
CA PRO A 433 -18.19 -4.66 21.24
C PRO A 433 -17.12 -4.76 20.15
N THR A 434 -15.86 -4.92 20.53
CA THR A 434 -14.86 -5.49 19.62
C THR A 434 -15.14 -6.98 19.39
N GLU A 435 -14.57 -7.58 18.35
CA GLU A 435 -14.66 -9.03 18.10
C GLU A 435 -14.09 -9.82 19.28
N VAL A 436 -12.98 -9.35 19.86
CA VAL A 436 -12.35 -9.96 21.03
C VAL A 436 -13.28 -9.92 22.26
N GLU A 437 -13.92 -8.78 22.52
CA GLU A 437 -14.88 -8.65 23.62
C GLU A 437 -16.10 -9.54 23.43
N TRP A 438 -16.63 -9.58 22.20
CA TRP A 438 -17.73 -10.47 21.85
C TRP A 438 -17.34 -11.94 22.04
N GLN A 439 -16.12 -12.31 21.60
CA GLN A 439 -15.61 -13.67 21.71
C GLN A 439 -15.47 -14.08 23.17
N LEU A 440 -14.84 -13.25 24.01
CA LEU A 440 -14.69 -13.54 25.42
C LEU A 440 -16.07 -13.68 26.09
N ALA A 441 -17.00 -12.76 25.83
CA ALA A 441 -18.35 -12.82 26.40
C ALA A 441 -19.11 -14.10 26.02
N ALA A 442 -18.82 -14.67 24.84
CA ALA A 442 -19.49 -15.86 24.33
C ALA A 442 -18.82 -17.18 24.71
N GLN A 443 -17.50 -17.26 24.59
CA GLN A 443 -16.72 -18.49 24.77
C GLN A 443 -16.17 -18.62 26.19
N GLY A 444 -15.83 -17.52 26.85
CA GLY A 444 -15.00 -17.56 28.05
C GLY A 444 -13.55 -17.93 27.72
N THR A 445 -12.94 -18.73 28.59
CA THR A 445 -11.51 -19.11 28.50
C THR A 445 -11.30 -20.61 28.33
N ASP A 446 -12.37 -21.39 28.16
CA ASP A 446 -12.31 -22.86 28.12
C ASP A 446 -12.39 -23.45 26.71
N GLY A 447 -12.39 -22.59 25.69
CA GLY A 447 -12.36 -23.00 24.28
C GLY A 447 -13.65 -23.66 23.78
N ARG A 448 -14.78 -23.49 24.47
CA ARG A 448 -16.06 -24.12 24.06
C ARG A 448 -16.51 -23.72 22.64
N GLU A 449 -17.11 -24.65 21.91
CA GLU A 449 -17.56 -24.39 20.54
C GLU A 449 -18.86 -23.55 20.46
N TRP A 450 -19.74 -23.70 21.45
CA TRP A 450 -21.00 -22.98 21.58
C TRP A 450 -21.08 -22.31 22.95
N PRO A 451 -21.89 -21.24 23.15
CA PRO A 451 -21.98 -20.56 24.46
C PRO A 451 -22.27 -21.52 25.63
N TRP A 452 -23.03 -22.57 25.34
CA TRP A 452 -23.48 -23.57 26.30
C TRP A 452 -22.68 -24.89 26.33
N GLY A 453 -21.53 -24.97 25.65
CA GLY A 453 -20.64 -26.14 25.63
C GLY A 453 -20.20 -26.57 24.23
N ASN A 454 -19.70 -27.80 24.09
CA ASN A 454 -19.11 -28.30 22.85
C ASN A 454 -20.10 -28.99 21.91
N GLU A 455 -21.30 -29.32 22.38
CA GLU A 455 -22.31 -29.98 21.56
C GLU A 455 -23.43 -29.00 21.17
N PHE A 456 -23.73 -28.95 19.87
CA PHE A 456 -24.85 -28.14 19.37
C PHE A 456 -26.18 -28.69 19.91
N HIS A 457 -27.02 -27.79 20.42
CA HIS A 457 -28.35 -28.16 20.93
C HIS A 457 -29.42 -27.20 20.41
N ALA A 458 -30.30 -27.70 19.54
CA ALA A 458 -31.33 -26.92 18.85
C ALA A 458 -32.28 -26.14 19.77
N THR A 459 -32.53 -26.62 20.99
CA THR A 459 -33.43 -25.94 21.94
C THR A 459 -32.77 -24.83 22.75
N LYS A 460 -31.50 -24.52 22.48
CA LYS A 460 -30.73 -23.48 23.20
C LYS A 460 -30.54 -22.20 22.37
N CYS A 461 -31.03 -22.16 21.14
CA CYS A 461 -31.01 -20.97 20.29
C CYS A 461 -32.14 -20.99 19.27
N ASN A 462 -32.43 -19.84 18.67
CA ASN A 462 -33.26 -19.79 17.46
C ASN A 462 -32.46 -20.32 16.27
N ASN A 463 -32.83 -21.49 15.76
CA ASN A 463 -32.04 -22.21 14.74
C ASN A 463 -32.72 -22.41 13.38
N GLY A 464 -33.87 -21.78 13.13
CA GLY A 464 -34.59 -22.00 11.86
C GLY A 464 -36.10 -21.84 11.90
N PHE A 465 -36.67 -21.05 12.80
CA PHE A 465 -38.13 -20.83 12.87
C PHE A 465 -38.70 -19.97 11.72
N GLY A 466 -37.88 -19.63 10.71
CA GLY A 466 -38.27 -18.78 9.59
C GLY A 466 -38.52 -17.31 9.96
N ARG A 467 -38.23 -16.92 11.21
CA ARG A 467 -38.36 -15.57 11.77
C ARG A 467 -37.52 -15.41 13.04
N PRO A 468 -37.21 -14.16 13.46
CA PRO A 468 -36.61 -13.91 14.77
C PRO A 468 -37.55 -14.31 15.92
N THR A 469 -37.00 -14.43 17.13
CA THR A 469 -37.73 -14.72 18.38
C THR A 469 -37.48 -13.61 19.41
N PRO A 470 -38.31 -13.51 20.47
CA PRO A 470 -37.98 -12.66 21.63
C PRO A 470 -36.59 -13.01 22.17
N VAL A 471 -35.84 -12.00 22.60
CA VAL A 471 -34.43 -12.16 23.01
C VAL A 471 -34.24 -13.05 24.25
N ASP A 472 -35.29 -13.33 25.00
CA ASP A 472 -35.30 -14.18 26.19
C ASP A 472 -35.97 -15.54 25.99
N ALA A 473 -36.26 -15.93 24.75
CA ALA A 473 -36.92 -17.19 24.43
C ALA A 473 -36.09 -18.44 24.77
N PHE A 474 -34.75 -18.31 24.84
CA PHE A 474 -33.82 -19.43 25.03
C PHE A 474 -32.90 -19.24 26.26
N PRO A 475 -33.43 -19.27 27.50
CA PRO A 475 -32.65 -19.01 28.71
C PRO A 475 -31.56 -20.05 28.98
N LYS A 476 -31.66 -21.26 28.40
CA LYS A 476 -30.63 -22.31 28.50
C LYS A 476 -29.47 -22.13 27.51
N GLY A 477 -29.53 -21.10 26.66
CA GLY A 477 -28.51 -20.75 25.68
C GLY A 477 -27.48 -19.73 26.17
N GLU A 478 -27.51 -19.39 27.45
CA GLU A 478 -26.58 -18.41 28.03
C GLU A 478 -25.12 -18.88 27.96
N SER A 479 -24.22 -17.92 27.77
CA SER A 479 -22.77 -18.09 27.87
C SER A 479 -22.34 -18.38 29.32
N PRO A 480 -21.08 -18.75 29.60
CA PRO A 480 -20.64 -18.97 30.98
C PRO A 480 -20.72 -17.72 31.85
N TYR A 481 -20.81 -16.53 31.25
CA TYR A 481 -21.02 -15.27 31.96
C TYR A 481 -22.50 -14.86 32.09
N GLY A 482 -23.44 -15.63 31.52
CA GLY A 482 -24.87 -15.31 31.58
C GLY A 482 -25.38 -14.44 30.43
N VAL A 483 -24.60 -14.31 29.35
CA VAL A 483 -24.98 -13.55 28.16
C VAL A 483 -25.85 -14.41 27.26
N ALA A 484 -27.05 -13.95 26.92
CA ALA A 484 -28.05 -14.72 26.17
C ALA A 484 -28.05 -14.38 24.66
N ASP A 485 -28.61 -15.28 23.86
CA ASP A 485 -28.89 -15.08 22.44
C ASP A 485 -27.66 -14.66 21.62
N LEU A 486 -26.46 -15.12 22.01
CA LEU A 486 -25.22 -14.88 21.27
C LEU A 486 -25.18 -15.63 19.94
N VAL A 487 -25.87 -16.77 19.84
CA VAL A 487 -25.85 -17.63 18.66
C VAL A 487 -27.28 -17.86 18.17
N GLY A 488 -27.49 -17.85 16.85
CA GLY A 488 -28.79 -18.15 16.26
C GLY A 488 -29.58 -16.91 15.92
N ASN A 489 -30.39 -16.34 16.82
CA ASN A 489 -31.43 -15.35 16.51
C ASN A 489 -31.07 -14.33 15.42
N VAL A 490 -30.11 -13.43 15.64
CA VAL A 490 -29.62 -12.51 14.61
C VAL A 490 -28.10 -12.46 14.64
N TRP A 491 -27.50 -12.20 13.49
CA TRP A 491 -26.10 -11.82 13.40
C TRP A 491 -25.87 -10.55 14.22
N GLN A 492 -24.72 -10.45 14.88
CA GLN A 492 -24.41 -9.32 15.76
C GLN A 492 -23.20 -8.56 15.25
N MET A 493 -23.42 -7.29 14.89
CA MET A 493 -22.37 -6.37 14.47
C MET A 493 -21.37 -6.11 15.61
N THR A 494 -20.08 -6.22 15.31
CA THR A 494 -18.99 -5.69 16.14
C THR A 494 -18.60 -4.30 15.65
N GLY A 495 -17.86 -3.57 16.49
CA GLY A 495 -17.34 -2.24 16.20
C GLY A 495 -16.10 -2.24 15.30
N ASP A 496 -15.51 -3.41 15.06
CA ASP A 496 -14.29 -3.60 14.30
C ASP A 496 -14.57 -3.48 12.80
N VAL A 497 -14.01 -2.44 12.18
CA VAL A 497 -14.07 -2.19 10.75
C VAL A 497 -12.69 -2.40 10.17
N TYR A 498 -12.64 -3.17 9.09
CA TYR A 498 -11.45 -3.47 8.31
C TYR A 498 -11.53 -2.79 6.95
N SER A 499 -10.37 -2.46 6.40
CA SER A 499 -10.19 -2.06 5.00
C SER A 499 -9.23 -3.03 4.33
N ASN A 500 -9.50 -3.39 3.07
CA ASN A 500 -8.55 -4.14 2.24
C ASN A 500 -7.97 -3.27 1.10
N GLY A 501 -8.09 -1.95 1.24
CA GLY A 501 -7.80 -0.99 0.18
C GLY A 501 -9.00 -0.72 -0.72
N ALA A 502 -9.77 -1.74 -1.11
CA ALA A 502 -10.88 -1.60 -2.06
C ALA A 502 -12.27 -1.47 -1.41
N TYR A 503 -12.49 -2.16 -0.29
CA TYR A 503 -13.78 -2.22 0.41
C TYR A 503 -13.57 -2.10 1.91
N TYR A 504 -14.58 -1.52 2.58
CA TYR A 504 -14.73 -1.59 4.03
C TYR A 504 -15.66 -2.73 4.39
N PHE A 505 -15.40 -3.40 5.51
CA PHE A 505 -16.30 -4.39 6.07
C PHE A 505 -16.18 -4.41 7.59
N ASN A 506 -17.26 -4.74 8.27
CA ASN A 506 -17.21 -5.08 9.69
C ASN A 506 -17.40 -6.58 9.89
N ILE A 507 -17.20 -7.02 11.12
CA ILE A 507 -17.38 -8.40 11.51
C ILE A 507 -18.75 -8.59 12.16
N ILE A 508 -19.45 -9.65 11.74
CA ILE A 508 -20.68 -10.11 12.38
C ILE A 508 -20.48 -11.52 12.96
N ARG A 509 -21.10 -11.76 14.11
CA ARG A 509 -20.88 -12.96 14.93
C ARG A 509 -22.19 -13.68 15.27
N GLY A 510 -22.11 -14.99 15.54
CA GLY A 510 -23.18 -15.78 16.15
C GLY A 510 -24.15 -16.50 15.21
N GLY A 511 -24.22 -16.12 13.93
CA GLY A 511 -25.21 -16.66 13.00
C GLY A 511 -26.58 -15.97 13.08
N SER A 512 -27.49 -16.34 12.18
CA SER A 512 -28.87 -15.80 12.15
C SER A 512 -29.92 -16.92 12.11
N TRP A 513 -31.17 -16.59 12.42
CA TRP A 513 -32.31 -17.52 12.34
C TRP A 513 -32.52 -18.08 10.92
N TYR A 514 -32.00 -17.40 9.89
CA TYR A 514 -32.16 -17.77 8.49
C TYR A 514 -30.97 -18.60 8.02
N ARG A 515 -31.22 -19.80 7.46
CA ARG A 515 -30.20 -20.65 6.84
C ARG A 515 -30.49 -20.77 5.34
N PRO A 516 -29.65 -20.21 4.45
CA PRO A 516 -29.83 -20.40 3.02
C PRO A 516 -29.47 -21.85 2.64
N GLU A 517 -30.40 -22.53 1.96
CA GLU A 517 -30.23 -23.93 1.52
C GLU A 517 -29.88 -24.05 0.03
N SER A 518 -30.02 -22.96 -0.73
CA SER A 518 -29.99 -22.98 -2.20
C SER A 518 -28.61 -22.94 -2.85
N SER A 519 -27.54 -22.53 -2.13
CA SER A 519 -26.18 -22.50 -2.67
C SER A 519 -25.13 -22.43 -1.57
N TRP A 520 -23.97 -23.02 -1.83
CA TRP A 520 -22.80 -22.96 -0.97
C TRP A 520 -22.08 -21.60 -1.00
N TRP A 521 -22.35 -20.79 -2.03
CA TRP A 521 -21.81 -19.43 -2.21
C TRP A 521 -22.45 -18.36 -1.31
N TYR A 522 -23.61 -18.64 -0.71
CA TYR A 522 -24.28 -17.67 0.15
C TYR A 522 -23.70 -17.65 1.56
N VAL A 523 -23.81 -16.49 2.21
CA VAL A 523 -23.48 -16.30 3.64
C VAL A 523 -24.04 -17.46 4.43
N ARG A 524 -23.18 -18.15 5.19
CA ARG A 524 -23.56 -19.32 5.99
C ARG A 524 -24.43 -18.86 7.16
N GLY A 525 -25.73 -18.78 6.93
CA GLY A 525 -26.72 -18.47 7.96
C GLY A 525 -26.97 -19.65 8.92
N GLY A 526 -28.06 -19.61 9.68
CA GLY A 526 -28.28 -20.51 10.81
C GLY A 526 -27.38 -20.16 12.01
N PRO A 527 -27.55 -20.85 13.15
CA PRO A 527 -26.61 -20.76 14.26
C PRO A 527 -25.21 -21.16 13.83
N GLN A 528 -24.21 -20.35 14.18
CA GLN A 528 -22.82 -20.61 13.87
C GLN A 528 -22.00 -20.85 15.14
N PRO A 529 -20.99 -21.73 15.11
CA PRO A 529 -20.12 -21.95 16.26
C PRO A 529 -19.31 -20.69 16.57
N LEU A 530 -18.81 -20.57 17.80
CA LEU A 530 -18.02 -19.43 18.26
C LEU A 530 -16.66 -19.30 17.58
N THR A 531 -16.24 -20.29 16.80
CA THR A 531 -15.05 -20.24 15.96
C THR A 531 -15.33 -19.65 14.58
N MET A 532 -16.60 -19.46 14.20
CA MET A 532 -16.99 -18.91 12.91
C MET A 532 -17.12 -17.39 12.97
N THR A 533 -16.54 -16.72 11.98
CA THR A 533 -16.71 -15.27 11.75
C THR A 533 -17.26 -15.01 10.35
N GLN A 534 -18.01 -13.93 10.18
CA GLN A 534 -18.57 -13.55 8.88
C GLN A 534 -18.29 -12.07 8.60
N MET A 535 -17.85 -11.77 7.38
CA MET A 535 -17.71 -10.40 6.92
C MET A 535 -19.07 -9.85 6.49
N GLN A 536 -19.35 -8.62 6.91
CA GLN A 536 -20.41 -7.79 6.35
C GLN A 536 -19.77 -6.64 5.59
N LEU A 537 -19.85 -6.69 4.26
CA LEU A 537 -19.37 -5.60 3.40
C LEU A 537 -20.19 -4.33 3.69
N LEU A 538 -19.49 -3.21 3.86
CA LEU A 538 -20.07 -1.89 4.07
C LEU A 538 -20.04 -1.15 2.72
N VAL A 539 -21.15 -1.19 2.00
CA VAL A 539 -21.28 -0.58 0.68
C VAL A 539 -21.99 0.76 0.78
N SER A 540 -23.12 0.78 1.49
CA SER A 540 -23.86 1.98 1.85
C SER A 540 -24.98 1.63 2.83
N PRO A 541 -25.41 2.56 3.70
CA PRO A 541 -26.38 2.26 4.75
C PRO A 541 -27.66 1.57 4.24
N GLY A 542 -28.16 1.92 3.06
CA GLY A 542 -29.34 1.28 2.47
C GLY A 542 -29.18 -0.20 2.10
N TYR A 543 -27.99 -0.62 1.65
CA TYR A 543 -27.68 -2.01 1.29
C TYR A 543 -27.18 -2.84 2.47
N ASP A 544 -26.57 -2.19 3.46
CA ASP A 544 -26.00 -2.85 4.64
C ASP A 544 -27.09 -3.33 5.62
N ARG A 545 -28.27 -2.72 5.57
CA ARG A 545 -29.45 -3.06 6.39
C ARG A 545 -30.06 -4.39 5.96
N SER A 546 -30.14 -5.34 6.89
CA SER A 546 -30.68 -6.69 6.65
C SER A 546 -31.67 -7.13 7.75
N ALA A 547 -32.60 -8.01 7.38
CA ALA A 547 -33.55 -8.66 8.30
C ALA A 547 -32.90 -9.65 9.29
N THR A 548 -31.64 -10.02 9.06
CA THR A 548 -30.92 -11.04 9.82
C THR A 548 -29.78 -10.48 10.67
N VAL A 549 -29.52 -9.17 10.60
CA VAL A 549 -28.40 -8.51 11.27
C VAL A 549 -28.94 -7.49 12.26
N GLY A 550 -28.55 -7.65 13.52
CA GLY A 550 -28.78 -6.74 14.62
C GLY A 550 -27.48 -6.47 15.36
N PHE A 551 -27.57 -6.09 16.64
CA PHE A 551 -26.41 -5.73 17.44
C PHE A 551 -26.70 -5.81 18.94
N ARG A 552 -25.62 -5.72 19.72
CA ARG A 552 -25.64 -5.48 21.17
C ARG A 552 -24.56 -4.47 21.52
N CYS A 553 -24.61 -3.91 22.72
CA CYS A 553 -23.64 -2.93 23.14
C CYS A 553 -22.79 -3.40 24.34
N VAL A 554 -21.66 -2.75 24.51
CA VAL A 554 -20.79 -2.84 25.69
C VAL A 554 -20.59 -1.46 26.31
N ARG A 555 -20.14 -1.45 27.56
CA ARG A 555 -19.74 -0.26 28.30
C ARG A 555 -18.46 -0.56 29.08
N ASP A 556 -17.56 0.42 29.10
CA ASP A 556 -16.28 0.33 29.80
C ASP A 556 -16.46 0.51 31.31
N LEU A 557 -15.53 -0.06 32.09
CA LEU A 557 -15.48 0.00 33.54
C LEU A 557 -14.45 0.99 34.08
#